data_AF-A0A940ZCU8-F1
#
_entry.id   AF-A0A940ZCU8-F1
#
_cell.length_a   1.000
_cell.length_b   1.000
_cell.length_c   1.000
_cell.angle_alpha   90.00
_cell.angle_beta   90.00
_cell.angle_gamma   90.00
#
_symmetry.space_group_name_H-M   'P 1'
#
loop_
_entity.id
_entity.type
_entity.pdbx_description
1 polymer ?
#
loop_
_entity_poly.entity_id
_entity_poly.type
_entity_poly.pdbx_seq_one_letter_code
_entity_poly.pdbx_strand_id
1 'polypeptide(L)'
;MGRLTKDRFGFSMPISKNASLYTRHPYYYRDVRRLAIVYETDMDPVLDILPEFIDPFTDPPQVAVTVTDVGFHIPLGPYVESYVAIRCCFKGEPIRYIAFMWVNSDAAMAAGREIYGAPKKLGKVRLSNESPSTELMQGIVERPEGNRILMVSSLLTGIAEPEDLKGEPAALLRVIPDSCGGVEPAI
;
A
#
# COMPACT_ATOMS: atom_id res chain seq x y z
N MET A 1 26.69 -3.48 33.73
CA MET A 1 26.30 -4.28 32.56
C MET A 1 24.85 -4.00 32.19
N GLY A 2 24.52 -4.00 30.90
CA GLY A 2 23.13 -3.87 30.41
C GLY A 2 22.26 -5.07 30.79
N ARG A 3 20.94 -4.86 30.89
CA ARG A 3 19.95 -5.90 31.30
C ARG A 3 18.94 -6.25 30.20
N LEU A 4 19.19 -5.84 28.96
CA LEU A 4 18.30 -6.08 27.84
C LEU A 4 18.57 -7.49 27.29
N THR A 5 17.60 -8.39 27.45
CA THR A 5 17.65 -9.79 27.04
C THR A 5 16.60 -10.08 25.97
N LYS A 6 16.73 -11.19 25.23
CA LYS A 6 15.86 -11.50 24.07
C LYS A 6 14.38 -11.59 24.42
N ASP A 7 14.03 -12.06 25.62
CA ASP A 7 12.65 -12.10 26.15
C ASP A 7 12.04 -10.69 26.36
N ARG A 8 12.90 -9.66 26.42
CA ARG A 8 12.52 -8.25 26.53
C ARG A 8 12.54 -7.51 25.19
N PHE A 9 12.83 -8.22 24.10
CA PHE A 9 12.80 -7.63 22.77
C PHE A 9 11.35 -7.40 22.33
N GLY A 10 11.13 -6.28 21.64
CA GLY A 10 9.92 -5.98 20.92
C GLY A 10 9.84 -6.74 19.61
N PHE A 11 8.73 -6.54 18.89
CA PHE A 11 8.51 -7.18 17.60
C PHE A 11 9.27 -6.49 16.46
N SER A 12 9.32 -5.17 16.52
CA SER A 12 10.00 -4.30 15.56
C SER A 12 10.92 -3.33 16.28
N MET A 13 11.75 -2.63 15.50
CA MET A 13 12.60 -1.58 16.04
C MET A 13 11.77 -0.36 16.48
N PRO A 14 12.24 0.41 17.48
CA PRO A 14 13.32 0.09 18.41
C PRO A 14 13.09 -1.19 19.22
N ILE A 15 14.17 -1.95 19.47
CA ILE A 15 14.12 -3.32 20.03
C ILE A 15 13.48 -3.46 21.41
N SER A 16 13.21 -2.36 22.13
CA SER A 16 12.54 -2.45 23.42
C SER A 16 11.07 -2.83 23.25
N LYS A 17 10.59 -3.83 24.01
CA LYS A 17 9.19 -4.31 23.96
C LYS A 17 8.12 -3.21 24.02
N ASN A 18 8.39 -2.12 24.72
CA ASN A 18 7.44 -1.02 24.91
C ASN A 18 7.60 0.12 23.89
N ALA A 19 8.51 -0.03 22.92
CA ALA A 19 8.85 1.02 21.96
C ALA A 19 8.75 0.55 20.50
N SER A 20 8.33 -0.70 20.24
CA SER A 20 8.16 -1.20 18.87
C SER A 20 7.25 -0.28 18.05
N LEU A 21 7.71 0.12 16.86
CA LEU A 21 6.96 0.98 15.95
C LEU A 21 5.64 0.33 15.48
N TYR A 22 5.62 -1.00 15.40
CA TYR A 22 4.43 -1.81 15.12
C TYR A 22 4.53 -3.18 15.79
N THR A 23 3.39 -3.85 15.97
CA THR A 23 3.28 -5.11 16.75
C THR A 23 2.94 -6.31 15.87
N ARG A 24 2.84 -7.50 16.47
CA ARG A 24 2.34 -8.69 15.79
C ARG A 24 0.84 -8.55 15.48
N HIS A 25 0.39 -9.31 14.48
CA HIS A 25 -1.02 -9.55 14.16
C HIS A 25 -1.83 -10.06 15.37
N PRO A 26 -3.17 -9.89 15.35
CA PRO A 26 -4.01 -9.37 14.26
C PRO A 26 -4.01 -7.84 14.14
N TYR A 27 -4.11 -7.36 12.90
CA TYR A 27 -4.34 -5.94 12.59
C TYR A 27 -5.82 -5.74 12.26
N TYR A 28 -6.41 -4.71 12.85
CA TYR A 28 -7.82 -4.39 12.65
C TYR A 28 -7.94 -3.05 11.96
N TYR A 29 -8.65 -3.04 10.83
CA TYR A 29 -8.98 -1.87 10.03
C TYR A 29 -10.46 -1.59 10.20
N ARG A 30 -10.84 -0.37 10.57
CA ARG A 30 -12.23 0.07 10.66
C ARG A 30 -12.38 1.46 10.07
N ASP A 31 -13.62 1.81 9.75
CA ASP A 31 -13.98 3.11 9.16
C ASP A 31 -13.14 3.41 7.90
N VAL A 32 -12.98 2.37 7.07
CA VAL A 32 -12.17 2.44 5.85
C VAL A 32 -12.99 3.07 4.75
N ARG A 33 -12.48 4.17 4.18
CA ARG A 33 -13.03 4.80 2.98
C ARG A 33 -12.06 4.60 1.84
N ARG A 34 -12.57 4.27 0.65
CA ARG A 34 -11.73 3.95 -0.50
C ARG A 34 -12.30 4.57 -1.77
N LEU A 35 -11.42 5.18 -2.56
CA LEU A 35 -11.65 5.55 -3.95
C LEU A 35 -10.71 4.71 -4.82
N ALA A 36 -11.25 4.01 -5.80
CA ALA A 36 -10.46 3.24 -6.77
C ALA A 36 -10.88 3.62 -8.19
N ILE A 37 -9.89 3.95 -9.02
CA ILE A 37 -10.07 4.21 -10.46
C ILE A 37 -9.31 3.12 -11.21
N VAL A 38 -10.01 2.42 -12.08
CA VAL A 38 -9.45 1.41 -12.98
C VAL A 38 -9.36 2.01 -14.38
N TYR A 39 -8.23 1.84 -15.04
CA TYR A 39 -7.97 2.35 -16.38
C TYR A 39 -7.06 1.40 -17.17
N GLU A 40 -7.04 1.56 -18.48
CA GLU A 40 -6.16 0.83 -19.39
C GLU A 40 -4.94 1.68 -19.74
N THR A 41 -3.79 1.06 -19.94
CA THR A 41 -2.54 1.73 -20.29
C THR A 41 -1.74 0.94 -21.32
N ASP A 42 -0.58 1.46 -21.73
CA ASP A 42 0.28 0.83 -22.73
C ASP A 42 1.04 -0.37 -22.15
N MET A 43 1.36 -1.34 -23.01
CA MET A 43 2.06 -2.58 -22.63
C MET A 43 3.48 -2.34 -22.14
N ASP A 44 4.27 -1.54 -22.87
CA ASP A 44 5.71 -1.40 -22.59
C ASP A 44 6.01 -0.88 -21.17
N PRO A 45 5.37 0.20 -20.67
CA PRO A 45 5.61 0.66 -19.29
C PRO A 45 5.19 -0.36 -18.22
N VAL A 46 4.22 -1.22 -18.52
CA VAL A 46 3.82 -2.29 -17.60
C VAL A 46 4.90 -3.35 -17.56
N LEU A 47 5.41 -3.79 -18.71
CA LEU A 47 6.48 -4.78 -18.78
C LEU A 47 7.77 -4.29 -18.07
N ASP A 48 8.09 -3.00 -18.14
CA ASP A 48 9.24 -2.41 -17.43
C ASP A 48 9.14 -2.49 -15.89
N ILE A 49 7.93 -2.66 -15.35
CA ILE A 49 7.65 -2.64 -13.91
C ILE A 49 7.44 -4.05 -13.34
N LEU A 50 6.97 -4.99 -14.15
CA LEU A 50 6.67 -6.34 -13.70
C LEU A 50 7.96 -7.14 -13.42
N PRO A 51 8.00 -7.91 -12.32
CA PRO A 51 9.02 -8.94 -12.15
C PRO A 51 8.98 -9.95 -13.30
N GLU A 52 10.14 -10.49 -13.69
CA GLU A 52 10.27 -11.41 -14.84
C GLU A 52 9.39 -12.66 -14.77
N PHE A 53 8.89 -13.02 -13.59
CA PHE A 53 8.05 -14.19 -13.33
C PHE A 53 6.55 -13.85 -13.20
N ILE A 54 6.15 -12.62 -13.53
CA ILE A 54 4.77 -12.13 -13.53
C ILE A 54 4.41 -11.63 -14.92
N ASP A 55 3.33 -12.16 -15.49
CA ASP A 55 2.84 -11.79 -16.81
C ASP A 55 1.67 -10.79 -16.71
N PRO A 56 1.46 -9.90 -17.69
CA PRO A 56 0.22 -9.13 -17.81
C PRO A 56 -1.00 -10.06 -17.91
N PHE A 57 -2.14 -9.67 -17.32
CA PHE A 57 -3.37 -10.48 -17.39
C PHE A 57 -4.33 -10.04 -18.50
N THR A 58 -4.26 -8.77 -18.91
CA THR A 58 -5.15 -8.19 -19.93
C THR A 58 -4.33 -7.52 -21.03
N ASP A 59 -4.93 -7.41 -22.22
CA ASP A 59 -4.41 -6.66 -23.36
C ASP A 59 -5.55 -5.80 -23.94
N PRO A 60 -5.55 -4.46 -23.74
CA PRO A 60 -4.49 -3.67 -23.09
C PRO A 60 -4.39 -3.94 -21.56
N PRO A 61 -3.22 -3.69 -20.93
CA PRO A 61 -3.05 -3.82 -19.50
C PRO A 61 -4.01 -2.97 -18.67
N GLN A 62 -4.60 -3.57 -17.65
CA GLN A 62 -5.48 -2.91 -16.70
C GLN A 62 -4.74 -2.55 -15.41
N VAL A 63 -4.83 -1.28 -15.02
CA VAL A 63 -4.20 -0.71 -13.83
C VAL A 63 -5.26 -0.06 -12.95
N ALA A 64 -5.07 -0.15 -11.64
CA ALA A 64 -5.92 0.49 -10.65
C ALA A 64 -5.11 1.44 -9.78
N VAL A 65 -5.55 2.69 -9.71
CA VAL A 65 -5.12 3.64 -8.67
C VAL A 65 -6.15 3.60 -7.55
N THR A 66 -5.68 3.36 -6.32
CA THR A 66 -6.51 3.40 -5.13
C THR A 66 -6.01 4.47 -4.17
N VAL A 67 -6.92 5.19 -3.52
CA VAL A 67 -6.66 6.02 -2.34
C VAL A 67 -7.57 5.52 -1.22
N THR A 68 -7.00 5.26 -0.06
CA THR A 68 -7.69 4.67 1.10
C THR A 68 -7.41 5.48 2.33
N ASP A 69 -8.47 5.93 2.99
CA ASP A 69 -8.43 6.54 4.31
C ASP A 69 -8.87 5.49 5.34
N VAL A 70 -7.96 5.13 6.24
CA VAL A 70 -8.19 4.19 7.32
C VAL A 70 -8.47 4.99 8.59
N GLY A 71 -9.76 5.16 8.91
CA GLY A 71 -10.20 5.96 10.06
C GLY A 71 -9.78 5.37 11.41
N PHE A 72 -9.56 4.05 11.48
CA PHE A 72 -9.08 3.38 12.69
C PHE A 72 -8.21 2.17 12.37
N HIS A 73 -7.05 2.08 13.02
CA HIS A 73 -6.16 0.94 12.93
C HIS A 73 -5.46 0.62 14.26
N ILE A 74 -5.43 -0.67 14.64
CA ILE A 74 -4.54 -1.17 15.71
C ILE A 74 -3.43 -2.02 15.09
N PRO A 75 -2.14 -1.75 15.38
CA PRO A 75 -1.60 -0.77 16.32
C PRO A 75 -1.25 0.61 15.71
N LEU A 76 -1.32 0.72 14.38
CA LEU A 76 -0.68 1.80 13.62
C LEU A 76 -1.32 3.20 13.78
N GLY A 77 -2.53 3.27 14.33
CA GLY A 77 -3.34 4.49 14.32
C GLY A 77 -3.92 4.81 12.93
N PRO A 78 -4.80 5.83 12.83
CA PRO A 78 -5.40 6.23 11.55
C PRO A 78 -4.34 6.71 10.55
N TYR A 79 -4.53 6.40 9.27
CA TYR A 79 -3.62 6.84 8.22
C TYR A 79 -4.33 6.85 6.86
N VAL A 80 -3.75 7.57 5.91
CA VAL A 80 -4.20 7.58 4.50
C VAL A 80 -3.08 7.02 3.64
N GLU A 81 -3.44 6.11 2.74
CA GLU A 81 -2.54 5.54 1.75
C GLU A 81 -3.10 5.63 0.33
N SER A 82 -2.22 5.54 -0.64
CA SER A 82 -2.57 5.37 -2.05
C SER A 82 -1.65 4.34 -2.67
N TYR A 83 -2.16 3.56 -3.61
CA TYR A 83 -1.36 2.60 -4.35
C TYR A 83 -1.78 2.46 -5.81
N VAL A 84 -0.82 2.02 -6.62
CA VAL A 84 -1.02 1.64 -8.03
C VAL A 84 -0.82 0.13 -8.11
N ALA A 85 -1.85 -0.56 -8.59
CA ALA A 85 -1.85 -2.01 -8.76
C ALA A 85 -2.10 -2.39 -10.21
N ILE A 86 -1.32 -3.32 -10.75
CA ILE A 86 -1.44 -3.83 -12.11
C ILE A 86 -2.12 -5.20 -12.04
N ARG A 87 -3.11 -5.44 -12.90
CA ARG A 87 -3.76 -6.75 -13.01
C ARG A 87 -2.87 -7.70 -13.80
N CYS A 88 -2.41 -8.77 -13.16
CA CYS A 88 -1.36 -9.66 -13.66
C CYS A 88 -1.70 -11.14 -13.45
N CYS A 89 -0.85 -12.01 -13.95
CA CYS A 89 -0.88 -13.45 -13.78
C CYS A 89 0.41 -13.91 -13.08
N PHE A 90 0.29 -14.73 -12.05
CA PHE A 90 1.44 -15.42 -11.45
C PHE A 90 1.15 -16.92 -11.39
N LYS A 91 1.97 -17.71 -12.09
CA LYS A 91 1.81 -19.18 -12.19
C LYS A 91 0.41 -19.60 -12.67
N GLY A 92 -0.15 -18.86 -13.63
CA GLY A 92 -1.49 -19.13 -14.17
C GLY A 92 -2.65 -18.56 -13.36
N GLU A 93 -2.39 -17.97 -12.18
CA GLU A 93 -3.43 -17.43 -11.30
C GLU A 93 -3.51 -15.89 -11.39
N PRO A 94 -4.72 -15.31 -11.48
CA PRO A 94 -4.90 -13.87 -11.55
C PRO A 94 -4.58 -13.20 -10.21
N ILE A 95 -3.79 -12.13 -10.25
CA ILE A 95 -3.32 -11.36 -9.10
C ILE A 95 -3.35 -9.85 -9.39
N ARG A 96 -3.22 -9.05 -8.35
CA ARG A 96 -2.92 -7.61 -8.45
C ARG A 96 -1.53 -7.33 -7.89
N TYR A 97 -0.56 -7.08 -8.76
CA TYR A 97 0.78 -6.69 -8.33
C TYR A 97 0.78 -5.21 -7.95
N ILE A 98 1.10 -4.89 -6.70
CA ILE A 98 1.17 -3.51 -6.22
C ILE A 98 2.58 -2.97 -6.49
N ALA A 99 2.71 -2.11 -7.48
CA ALA A 99 3.99 -1.57 -7.93
C ALA A 99 4.43 -0.33 -7.14
N PHE A 100 3.48 0.55 -6.81
CA PHE A 100 3.76 1.80 -6.11
C PHE A 100 2.78 2.03 -4.98
N MET A 101 3.27 2.59 -3.87
CA MET A 101 2.43 2.92 -2.73
C MET A 101 2.99 4.12 -1.95
N TRP A 102 2.09 5.01 -1.52
CA TRP A 102 2.39 6.15 -0.68
C TRP A 102 1.52 6.14 0.57
N VAL A 103 2.06 6.56 1.70
CA VAL A 103 1.35 6.59 2.97
C VAL A 103 1.81 7.79 3.80
N ASN A 104 0.95 8.31 4.67
CA ASN A 104 1.26 9.44 5.55
C ASN A 104 1.68 9.03 6.99
N SER A 105 1.82 7.74 7.26
CA SER A 105 2.20 7.17 8.55
C SER A 105 3.48 6.36 8.41
N ASP A 106 4.46 6.67 9.27
CA ASP A 106 5.73 5.96 9.35
C ASP A 106 5.56 4.52 9.86
N ALA A 107 4.71 4.32 10.87
CA ALA A 107 4.38 2.99 11.38
C ALA A 107 3.73 2.13 10.29
N ALA A 108 2.79 2.69 9.52
CA ALA A 108 2.16 1.97 8.41
C ALA A 108 3.12 1.72 7.24
N MET A 109 4.06 2.63 6.99
CA MET A 109 5.15 2.43 6.03
C MET A 109 6.03 1.25 6.47
N ALA A 110 6.57 1.31 7.68
CA ALA A 110 7.49 0.33 8.22
C ALA A 110 6.86 -1.06 8.29
N ALA A 111 5.67 -1.17 8.90
CA ALA A 111 4.93 -2.43 8.98
C ALA A 111 4.64 -3.01 7.59
N GLY A 112 4.22 -2.18 6.64
CA GLY A 112 3.97 -2.60 5.26
C GLY A 112 5.21 -3.19 4.58
N ARG A 113 6.35 -2.50 4.71
CA ARG A 113 7.62 -2.90 4.08
C ARG A 113 8.24 -4.14 4.72
N GLU A 114 8.35 -4.13 6.04
CA GLU A 114 9.13 -5.12 6.79
C GLU A 114 8.38 -6.45 6.96
N ILE A 115 7.06 -6.40 7.16
CA ILE A 115 6.24 -7.61 7.30
C ILE A 115 5.92 -8.20 5.92
N TYR A 116 5.38 -7.39 5.01
CA TYR A 116 4.76 -7.88 3.78
C TYR A 116 5.52 -7.58 2.49
N GLY A 117 6.48 -6.65 2.51
CA GLY A 117 7.15 -6.20 1.28
C GLY A 117 6.37 -5.16 0.48
N ALA A 118 5.45 -4.42 1.09
CA ALA A 118 4.73 -3.36 0.39
C ALA A 118 5.70 -2.24 -0.05
N PRO A 119 5.60 -1.69 -1.29
CA PRO A 119 6.53 -0.71 -1.83
C PRO A 119 6.25 0.72 -1.31
N LYS A 120 5.98 0.84 -0.01
CA LYS A 120 5.56 2.10 0.63
C LYS A 120 6.71 3.11 0.64
N LYS A 121 6.37 4.35 0.28
CA LYS A 121 7.13 5.58 0.53
C LYS A 121 6.26 6.54 1.35
N LEU A 122 6.87 7.38 2.19
CA LEU A 122 6.11 8.47 2.82
C LEU A 122 5.64 9.47 1.76
N GLY A 123 4.45 10.04 1.94
CA GLY A 123 3.92 11.09 1.08
C GLY A 123 2.73 11.77 1.74
N LYS A 124 2.37 12.95 1.25
CA LYS A 124 1.13 13.61 1.68
C LYS A 124 -0.01 13.03 0.87
N VAL A 125 -0.79 12.15 1.49
CA VAL A 125 -1.95 11.51 0.87
C VAL A 125 -3.21 12.08 1.50
N ARG A 126 -4.20 12.41 0.67
CA ARG A 126 -5.49 12.92 1.11
C ARG A 126 -6.61 12.23 0.34
N LEU A 127 -7.70 11.96 1.03
CA LEU A 127 -8.97 11.55 0.46
C LEU A 127 -10.05 12.50 1.00
N SER A 128 -10.70 13.23 0.11
CA SER A 128 -11.69 14.25 0.47
C SER A 128 -12.95 14.13 -0.36
N ASN A 129 -14.08 14.43 0.25
CA ASN A 129 -15.31 14.78 -0.46
C ASN A 129 -15.30 16.31 -0.53
N GLU A 130 -15.26 16.90 -1.73
CA GLU A 130 -15.18 18.35 -1.86
C GLU A 130 -16.50 18.98 -1.40
N SER A 131 -16.59 19.45 -0.15
CA SER A 131 -17.80 20.00 0.48
C SER A 131 -18.91 18.96 0.78
N PRO A 132 -19.68 19.12 1.88
CA PRO A 132 -20.90 18.34 2.14
C PRO A 132 -21.97 18.43 1.05
N SER A 133 -21.78 19.35 0.08
CA SER A 133 -22.74 19.70 -0.97
C SER A 133 -22.36 19.19 -2.36
N THR A 134 -21.28 18.41 -2.52
CA THR A 134 -20.95 17.79 -3.81
C THR A 134 -20.78 16.29 -3.70
N GLU A 135 -21.13 15.60 -4.79
CA GLU A 135 -20.96 14.17 -5.00
C GLU A 135 -19.51 13.80 -5.37
N LEU A 136 -18.59 14.76 -5.41
CA LEU A 136 -17.22 14.55 -5.85
C LEU A 136 -16.34 14.02 -4.71
N MET A 137 -15.80 12.83 -4.92
CA MET A 137 -14.73 12.26 -4.09
C MET A 137 -13.39 12.38 -4.82
N GLN A 138 -12.37 12.87 -4.14
CA GLN A 138 -11.05 13.14 -4.70
C GLN A 138 -9.94 12.58 -3.84
N GLY A 139 -8.97 11.94 -4.48
CA GLY A 139 -7.73 11.46 -3.88
C GLY A 139 -6.52 12.19 -4.46
N ILE A 140 -5.60 12.65 -3.59
CA ILE A 140 -4.37 13.35 -3.98
C ILE A 140 -3.16 12.71 -3.30
N VAL A 141 -2.04 12.61 -4.04
CA VAL A 141 -0.71 12.32 -3.49
C VAL A 141 0.27 13.42 -3.88
N GLU A 142 0.99 13.96 -2.89
CA GLU A 142 2.12 14.87 -3.08
C GLU A 142 3.42 14.26 -2.51
N ARG A 143 4.52 14.37 -3.27
CA ARG A 143 5.87 14.01 -2.81
C ARG A 143 6.96 14.75 -3.64
N PRO A 144 7.77 15.65 -3.02
CA PRO A 144 7.58 16.22 -1.68
C PRO A 144 6.25 16.99 -1.60
N GLU A 145 5.90 17.45 -0.40
CA GLU A 145 4.73 18.31 -0.20
C GLU A 145 4.79 19.54 -1.13
N GLY A 146 3.67 19.86 -1.78
CA GLY A 146 3.60 20.88 -2.83
C GLY A 146 3.85 20.36 -4.25
N ASN A 147 4.40 19.14 -4.41
CA ASN A 147 4.61 18.50 -5.71
C ASN A 147 3.62 17.36 -5.88
N ARG A 148 2.48 17.64 -6.52
CA ARG A 148 1.44 16.64 -6.79
C ARG A 148 1.89 15.67 -7.87
N ILE A 149 1.85 14.37 -7.56
CA ILE A 149 2.22 13.29 -8.48
C ILE A 149 1.03 12.42 -8.89
N LEU A 150 -0.09 12.51 -8.15
CA LEU A 150 -1.30 11.76 -8.41
C LEU A 150 -2.53 12.59 -8.00
N MET A 151 -3.53 12.60 -8.86
CA MET A 151 -4.87 13.09 -8.59
C MET A 151 -5.87 12.15 -9.26
N VAL A 152 -6.84 11.68 -8.49
CA VAL A 152 -7.99 10.93 -9.01
C VAL A 152 -9.27 11.49 -8.43
N SER A 153 -10.34 11.43 -9.20
CA SER A 153 -11.65 11.90 -8.77
C SER A 153 -12.76 11.05 -9.37
N SER A 154 -13.85 10.86 -8.62
CA SER A 154 -15.07 10.21 -9.10
C SER A 154 -16.30 10.89 -8.51
N LEU A 155 -17.39 10.86 -9.26
CA LEU A 155 -18.72 11.17 -8.75
C LEU A 155 -19.28 9.93 -8.03
N LEU A 156 -19.95 10.13 -6.90
CA LEU A 156 -20.64 9.09 -6.17
C LEU A 156 -22.06 8.92 -6.72
N THR A 157 -22.25 7.98 -7.65
CA THR A 157 -23.49 7.80 -8.41
C THR A 157 -24.39 6.67 -7.91
N GLY A 158 -23.91 5.84 -6.99
CA GLY A 158 -24.65 4.69 -6.49
C GLY A 158 -23.98 4.04 -5.29
N ILE A 159 -24.65 3.04 -4.73
CA ILE A 159 -24.15 2.21 -3.63
C ILE A 159 -23.52 0.96 -4.26
N ALA A 160 -22.28 0.66 -3.85
CA ALA A 160 -21.60 -0.57 -4.25
C ALA A 160 -22.12 -1.75 -3.43
N GLU A 161 -22.26 -2.90 -4.07
CA GLU A 161 -22.57 -4.17 -3.44
C GLU A 161 -21.29 -4.85 -2.93
N PRO A 162 -21.36 -5.78 -1.95
CA PRO A 162 -20.19 -6.51 -1.48
C PRO A 162 -19.40 -7.24 -2.58
N GLU A 163 -20.09 -7.64 -3.66
CA GLU A 163 -19.46 -8.28 -4.83
C GLU A 163 -18.51 -7.32 -5.56
N ASP A 164 -18.83 -6.03 -5.61
CA ASP A 164 -18.00 -4.99 -6.26
C ASP A 164 -16.66 -4.77 -5.54
N LEU A 165 -16.55 -5.26 -4.29
CA LEU A 165 -15.33 -5.23 -3.50
C LEU A 165 -14.46 -6.48 -3.69
N LYS A 166 -14.98 -7.53 -4.34
CA LYS A 166 -14.17 -8.70 -4.67
C LYS A 166 -13.15 -8.34 -5.73
N GLY A 167 -11.95 -8.86 -5.57
CA GLY A 167 -10.87 -8.67 -6.52
C GLY A 167 -9.80 -9.71 -6.32
N GLU A 168 -8.84 -9.74 -7.22
CA GLU A 168 -7.75 -10.70 -7.16
C GLU A 168 -6.88 -10.46 -5.92
N PRO A 169 -6.22 -11.52 -5.40
CA PRO A 169 -5.23 -11.40 -4.35
C PRO A 169 -4.15 -10.38 -4.69
N ALA A 170 -3.74 -9.59 -3.71
CA ALA A 170 -2.63 -8.66 -3.88
C ALA A 170 -1.29 -9.40 -3.78
N ALA A 171 -0.39 -9.12 -4.71
CA ALA A 171 0.99 -9.61 -4.71
C ALA A 171 1.96 -8.46 -4.41
N LEU A 172 2.95 -8.76 -3.55
CA LEU A 172 3.98 -7.83 -3.10
C LEU A 172 5.35 -8.49 -3.26
N LEU A 173 6.35 -7.72 -3.69
CA LEU A 173 7.73 -8.18 -3.80
C LEU A 173 8.54 -7.68 -2.60
N ARG A 174 8.94 -8.58 -1.69
CA ARG A 174 9.73 -8.22 -0.52
C ARG A 174 11.22 -8.22 -0.84
N VAL A 175 11.85 -7.06 -0.71
CA VAL A 175 13.30 -6.88 -0.82
C VAL A 175 13.81 -6.17 0.43
N ILE A 176 14.70 -6.82 1.18
CA ILE A 176 15.41 -6.24 2.33
C ILE A 176 16.91 -6.35 2.05
N PRO A 177 17.62 -5.23 1.86
CA PRO A 177 19.05 -5.27 1.55
C PRO A 177 19.86 -5.74 2.76
N ASP A 178 20.95 -6.45 2.48
CA ASP A 178 21.99 -6.69 3.48
C ASP A 178 22.80 -5.42 3.75
N SER A 179 23.20 -5.26 5.01
CA SER A 179 24.01 -4.15 5.50
C SER A 179 25.40 -4.07 4.85
N CYS A 180 25.96 -5.19 4.41
CA CYS A 180 27.25 -5.26 3.72
C CYS A 180 27.11 -5.23 2.19
N GLY A 181 25.89 -5.00 1.67
CA GLY A 181 25.62 -4.98 0.23
C GLY A 181 25.62 -6.37 -0.42
N GLY A 182 25.56 -7.44 0.37
CA GLY A 182 25.34 -8.78 -0.13
C GLY A 182 23.99 -8.93 -0.83
N VAL A 183 23.93 -9.88 -1.77
CA VAL A 183 22.67 -10.30 -2.40
C VAL A 183 21.87 -11.27 -1.52
N GLU A 184 22.47 -11.75 -0.43
CA GLU A 184 21.84 -12.58 0.60
C GLU A 184 21.60 -11.76 1.88
N PRO A 185 20.52 -12.02 2.66
CA PRO A 185 20.22 -11.27 3.88
C PRO A 185 21.33 -11.34 4.95
N ALA A 186 21.62 -10.21 5.62
CA ALA A 186 22.47 -10.17 6.81
C ALA A 186 21.88 -11.07 7.91
N ILE A 187 22.71 -11.92 8.52
CA ILE A 187 22.35 -12.76 9.68
C ILE A 187 22.56 -11.99 10.99
#